data_AF-A0A847QK14-F1
#
_entry.id   AF-A0A847QK14-F1
#
_cell.length_a   1.000
_cell.length_b   1.000
_cell.length_c   1.000
_cell.angle_alpha   90.00
_cell.angle_beta   90.00
_cell.angle_gamma   90.00
#
_symmetry.space_group_name_H-M   'P 1'
#
loop_
_entity.id
_entity.type
_entity.pdbx_description
1 polymer ?
#
loop_
_entity_poly.entity_id
_entity_poly.type
_entity_poly.pdbx_seq_one_letter_code
_entity_poly.pdbx_strand_id
1 'polypeptide(L)'
;MSALFWYNCVASISIIIAALVVYKKRNLLGLSDWLVFYLFASGLTWIGEFIVLGLFNSYAYKPGVFENIWAENLLGHLILNTTIWPCMAVLVVAYRLGYGWISLITAGILLIEYLFLKAGIYEHHWWRYYMTGLALIINLTILKLWFPLMNKVRHGLPRFTTLYFAAFVIIHLPAPLLLLGGQQYYSSAVTDDMIRSSIIFILSYHLVETFVVMYLFYLDKWFWKVVPFVISCIGQIFLASNSILIIQNEWKLTYTLLLYVITLTICLLMEKYTLRPLTKSTFRKFSSS
;
A
#
# COMPACT_ATOMS: atom_id res chain seq x y z
N MET A 1 28.49 -2.64 -5.52
CA MET A 1 27.28 -1.78 -5.57
C MET A 1 26.46 -2.06 -4.32
N SER A 2 25.87 -1.04 -3.69
CA SER A 2 25.05 -1.26 -2.49
C SER A 2 23.81 -2.09 -2.84
N ALA A 3 23.31 -2.90 -1.91
CA ALA A 3 22.10 -3.67 -2.11
C ALA A 3 20.90 -2.75 -2.42
N LEU A 4 20.77 -1.65 -1.68
CA LEU A 4 19.77 -0.60 -1.89
C LEU A 4 19.69 -0.09 -3.34
N PHE A 5 20.81 -0.02 -4.06
CA PHE A 5 20.82 0.40 -5.47
C PHE A 5 19.90 -0.48 -6.33
N TRP A 6 19.96 -1.80 -6.16
CA TRP A 6 19.13 -2.73 -6.92
C TRP A 6 17.64 -2.56 -6.63
N TYR A 7 17.28 -2.39 -5.35
CA TYR A 7 15.91 -2.11 -4.92
C TYR A 7 15.37 -0.82 -5.57
N ASN A 8 16.17 0.25 -5.52
CA ASN A 8 15.78 1.55 -6.08
C ASN A 8 15.68 1.52 -7.62
N CYS A 9 16.53 0.76 -8.31
CA CYS A 9 16.43 0.59 -9.76
C CYS A 9 15.11 -0.07 -10.15
N VAL A 10 14.75 -1.20 -9.52
CA VAL A 10 13.50 -1.91 -9.84
C VAL A 10 12.28 -1.04 -9.49
N ALA A 11 12.33 -0.34 -8.36
CA ALA A 11 11.28 0.59 -7.94
C ALA A 11 11.10 1.75 -8.94
N SER A 12 12.20 2.38 -9.35
CA SER A 12 12.19 3.49 -10.31
C SER A 12 11.64 3.06 -11.66
N ILE A 13 12.10 1.91 -12.18
CA ILE A 13 11.59 1.35 -13.45
C ILE A 13 10.08 1.10 -13.34
N SER A 14 9.62 0.52 -12.23
CA SER A 14 8.20 0.23 -12.00
C SER A 14 7.35 1.51 -11.94
N ILE A 15 7.81 2.54 -11.23
CA ILE A 15 7.11 3.83 -11.18
C ILE A 15 7.06 4.48 -12.57
N ILE A 16 8.17 4.48 -13.31
CA ILE A 16 8.24 5.05 -14.67
C ILE A 16 7.26 4.31 -15.59
N ILE A 17 7.24 2.97 -15.57
CA ILE A 17 6.30 2.19 -16.36
C ILE A 17 4.87 2.56 -15.99
N ALA A 18 4.51 2.54 -14.70
CA ALA A 18 3.16 2.89 -14.25
C ALA A 18 2.76 4.30 -14.72
N ALA A 19 3.64 5.29 -14.56
CA ALA A 19 3.40 6.67 -15.00
C ALA A 19 3.20 6.76 -16.52
N LEU A 20 4.02 6.07 -17.32
CA LEU A 20 3.87 6.03 -18.78
C LEU A 20 2.57 5.36 -19.21
N VAL A 21 2.16 4.29 -18.54
CA VAL A 21 0.89 3.60 -18.82
C VAL A 21 -0.29 4.52 -18.51
N VAL A 22 -0.31 5.13 -17.33
CA VAL A 22 -1.34 6.10 -16.93
C VAL A 22 -1.38 7.28 -17.91
N TYR A 23 -0.23 7.83 -18.29
CA TYR A 23 -0.15 8.92 -19.27
C TYR A 23 -0.72 8.53 -20.64
N LYS A 24 -0.40 7.34 -21.14
CA LYS A 24 -0.93 6.81 -22.42
C LYS A 24 -2.41 6.47 -22.35
N LYS A 25 -2.93 6.13 -21.16
CA LYS A 25 -4.33 5.68 -20.96
C LYS A 25 -5.20 6.72 -20.23
N ARG A 26 -4.74 7.96 -20.13
CA ARG A 26 -5.46 9.10 -19.51
C ARG A 26 -6.82 9.42 -20.14
N ASN A 27 -7.04 8.98 -21.38
CA ASN A 27 -8.33 9.17 -22.07
C ASN A 27 -9.40 8.15 -21.63
N LEU A 28 -9.01 7.07 -20.94
CA LEU A 28 -9.95 6.05 -20.46
C LEU A 28 -10.53 6.41 -19.09
N LEU A 29 -9.69 6.89 -18.19
CA LEU A 29 -10.00 7.21 -16.78
C LEU A 29 -9.21 8.45 -16.36
N GLY A 30 -9.77 9.20 -15.42
CA GLY A 30 -9.08 10.35 -14.84
C GLY A 30 -7.81 9.93 -14.12
N LEU A 31 -6.81 10.82 -14.06
CA LEU A 31 -5.57 10.57 -13.32
C LEU A 31 -5.84 10.13 -11.87
N SER A 32 -6.82 10.77 -11.23
CA SER A 32 -7.26 10.45 -9.88
C SER A 32 -7.73 9.00 -9.71
N ASP A 33 -8.45 8.44 -10.68
CA ASP A 33 -8.99 7.09 -10.60
C ASP A 33 -7.89 6.05 -10.78
N TRP A 34 -6.93 6.35 -11.66
CA TRP A 34 -5.71 5.56 -11.79
C TRP A 34 -4.87 5.54 -10.52
N LEU A 35 -4.71 6.70 -9.86
CA LEU A 35 -4.00 6.79 -8.59
C LEU A 35 -4.72 6.00 -7.48
N VAL A 36 -6.05 6.10 -7.41
CA VAL A 36 -6.83 5.31 -6.44
C VAL A 36 -6.69 3.82 -6.71
N PHE A 37 -6.72 3.38 -7.97
CA PHE A 37 -6.48 1.98 -8.30
C PHE A 37 -5.05 1.52 -7.94
N TYR A 38 -4.06 2.37 -8.16
CA TYR A 38 -2.68 2.09 -7.77
C TYR A 38 -2.56 1.90 -6.25
N LEU A 39 -3.10 2.83 -5.46
CA LEU A 39 -3.12 2.75 -4.00
C LEU A 39 -3.92 1.55 -3.48
N PHE A 40 -5.04 1.22 -4.12
CA PHE A 40 -5.81 0.01 -3.81
C PHE A 40 -4.96 -1.26 -4.01
N ALA A 41 -4.25 -1.36 -5.14
CA ALA A 41 -3.35 -2.49 -5.41
C ALA A 41 -2.18 -2.56 -4.43
N SER A 42 -1.60 -1.42 -4.05
CA SER A 42 -0.59 -1.35 -2.98
C SER A 42 -1.15 -1.86 -1.66
N GLY A 43 -2.34 -1.40 -1.25
CA GLY A 43 -2.97 -1.76 0.02
C GLY A 43 -3.22 -3.26 0.14
N LEU A 44 -3.73 -3.91 -0.91
CA LEU A 44 -3.89 -5.38 -0.93
C LEU A 44 -2.55 -6.10 -0.77
N THR A 45 -1.52 -5.62 -1.44
CA THR A 45 -0.17 -6.20 -1.36
C THR A 45 0.43 -6.02 0.04
N TRP A 46 0.19 -4.88 0.68
CA TRP A 46 0.66 -4.62 2.05
C TRP A 46 0.05 -5.55 3.09
N ILE A 47 -1.24 -5.89 2.96
CA ILE A 47 -1.86 -6.90 3.83
C ILE A 47 -1.25 -8.28 3.60
N GLY A 48 -1.06 -8.67 2.34
CA GLY A 48 -0.39 -9.92 1.99
C GLY A 48 1.01 -10.01 2.61
N GLU A 49 1.81 -8.95 2.45
CA GLU A 49 3.14 -8.87 3.03
C GLU A 49 3.10 -8.98 4.56
N PHE A 50 2.24 -8.22 5.20
CA PHE A 50 2.15 -8.20 6.64
C PHE A 50 1.90 -9.60 7.21
N ILE A 51 1.03 -10.37 6.56
CA ILE A 51 0.77 -11.76 6.94
C ILE A 51 2.05 -12.59 6.76
N VAL A 52 2.63 -12.62 5.56
CA VAL A 52 3.73 -13.57 5.28
C VAL A 52 5.04 -13.15 5.96
N LEU A 53 5.43 -11.88 5.84
CA LEU A 53 6.68 -11.36 6.37
C LEU A 53 6.53 -10.91 7.83
N GLY A 54 5.57 -10.04 8.13
CA GLY A 54 5.42 -9.44 9.45
C GLY A 54 5.09 -10.46 10.54
N LEU A 55 4.08 -11.30 10.30
CA LEU A 55 3.63 -12.32 11.25
C LEU A 55 4.47 -13.59 11.19
N PHE A 56 4.78 -14.09 10.00
CA PHE A 56 5.38 -15.41 9.83
C PHE A 56 6.86 -15.42 9.43
N ASN A 57 7.51 -14.26 9.27
CA ASN A 57 8.93 -14.14 8.91
C ASN A 57 9.29 -15.05 7.73
N SER A 58 8.54 -14.97 6.63
CA SER A 58 8.61 -15.93 5.53
C SER A 58 9.87 -15.84 4.67
N TYR A 59 10.48 -14.66 4.63
CA TYR A 59 11.73 -14.32 3.96
C TYR A 59 12.34 -13.08 4.60
N ALA A 60 13.49 -12.62 4.10
CA ALA A 60 14.11 -11.37 4.54
C ALA A 60 14.60 -10.53 3.35
N TYR A 61 14.28 -9.24 3.36
CA TYR A 61 14.92 -8.24 2.52
C TYR A 61 16.20 -7.75 3.18
N LYS A 62 17.24 -7.48 2.38
CA LYS A 62 18.52 -6.95 2.85
C LYS A 62 19.01 -5.74 2.03
N PRO A 63 18.25 -4.62 1.97
CA PRO A 63 18.73 -3.34 1.41
C PRO A 63 20.10 -2.84 1.92
N GLY A 64 20.51 -3.19 3.14
CA GLY A 64 21.82 -2.86 3.72
C GLY A 64 21.93 -1.40 4.21
N VAL A 65 20.84 -0.88 4.79
CA VAL A 65 20.71 0.46 5.37
C VAL A 65 20.67 0.44 6.90
N PHE A 66 20.10 -0.61 7.49
CA PHE A 66 19.85 -0.74 8.92
C PHE A 66 20.48 -2.03 9.47
N GLU A 67 20.94 -2.01 10.72
CA GLU A 67 21.45 -3.21 11.38
C GLU A 67 20.32 -4.16 11.82
N ASN A 68 19.15 -3.61 12.15
CA ASN A 68 18.00 -4.39 12.57
C ASN A 68 17.30 -5.05 11.36
N ILE A 69 17.13 -6.37 11.42
CA ILE A 69 16.54 -7.19 10.34
C ILE A 69 15.09 -6.77 10.04
N TRP A 70 14.31 -6.36 11.03
CA TRP A 70 12.94 -5.90 10.83
C TRP A 70 12.86 -4.52 10.19
N ALA A 71 13.83 -3.64 10.45
CA ALA A 71 13.95 -2.37 9.73
C ALA A 71 14.33 -2.58 8.26
N GLU A 72 15.28 -3.50 7.98
CA GLU A 72 15.63 -3.92 6.62
C GLU A 72 14.43 -4.49 5.86
N ASN A 73 13.69 -5.39 6.50
CA ASN A 73 12.46 -5.97 5.99
C ASN A 73 11.40 -4.91 5.69
N LEU A 74 11.18 -3.98 6.62
CA LEU A 74 10.23 -2.90 6.45
C LEU A 74 10.62 -1.98 5.28
N LEU A 75 11.90 -1.63 5.15
CA LEU A 75 12.39 -0.80 4.05
C LEU A 75 12.20 -1.51 2.70
N GLY A 76 12.65 -2.77 2.59
CA GLY A 76 12.51 -3.57 1.37
C GLY A 76 11.04 -3.74 0.95
N HIS A 77 10.17 -4.02 1.93
CA HIS A 77 8.72 -4.08 1.75
C HIS A 77 8.17 -2.76 1.19
N LEU A 78 8.44 -1.63 1.85
CA LEU A 78 7.92 -0.32 1.44
C LEU A 78 8.37 0.02 0.02
N ILE A 79 9.62 -0.27 -0.36
CA ILE A 79 10.13 -0.02 -1.70
C ILE A 79 9.42 -0.91 -2.72
N LEU A 80 9.47 -2.23 -2.58
CA LEU A 80 9.05 -3.14 -3.64
C LEU A 80 7.53 -3.26 -3.74
N ASN A 81 6.82 -3.30 -2.60
CA ASN A 81 5.37 -3.53 -2.60
C ASN A 81 4.56 -2.28 -2.91
N THR A 82 5.13 -1.10 -2.70
CA THR A 82 4.51 0.16 -3.12
C THR A 82 4.77 0.45 -4.60
N THR A 83 5.71 -0.25 -5.25
CA THR A 83 6.12 0.07 -6.62
C THR A 83 5.80 -1.03 -7.63
N ILE A 84 6.37 -2.21 -7.47
CA ILE A 84 6.32 -3.30 -8.47
C ILE A 84 4.89 -3.82 -8.62
N TRP A 85 4.28 -4.25 -7.52
CA TRP A 85 2.97 -4.88 -7.52
C TRP A 85 1.86 -4.00 -8.11
N PRO A 86 1.67 -2.75 -7.63
CA PRO A 86 0.67 -1.86 -8.23
C PRO A 86 1.02 -1.45 -9.67
N CYS A 87 2.31 -1.35 -10.04
CA CYS A 87 2.71 -1.14 -11.43
C CYS A 87 2.24 -2.29 -12.34
N MET A 88 2.49 -3.55 -11.95
CA MET A 88 2.07 -4.71 -12.73
C MET A 88 0.55 -4.78 -12.83
N ALA A 89 -0.16 -4.45 -11.75
CA ALA A 89 -1.62 -4.36 -11.78
C ALA A 89 -2.12 -3.31 -12.78
N VAL A 90 -1.56 -2.09 -12.74
CA VAL A 90 -1.88 -1.01 -13.70
C VAL A 90 -1.62 -1.49 -15.12
N LEU A 91 -0.46 -2.08 -15.39
CA LEU A 91 -0.10 -2.60 -16.71
C LEU A 91 -1.13 -3.64 -17.21
N VAL A 92 -1.47 -4.63 -16.37
CA VAL A 92 -2.41 -5.70 -16.71
C VAL A 92 -3.79 -5.15 -17.04
N VAL A 93 -4.34 -4.24 -16.23
CA VAL A 93 -5.70 -3.74 -16.43
C VAL A 93 -5.79 -2.71 -17.56
N ALA A 94 -4.77 -1.87 -17.71
CA ALA A 94 -4.72 -0.82 -18.72
C ALA A 94 -4.61 -1.35 -20.16
N TYR A 95 -3.94 -2.49 -20.33
CA TYR A 95 -3.79 -3.18 -21.62
C TYR A 95 -4.61 -4.47 -21.72
N ARG A 96 -5.43 -4.79 -20.70
CA ARG A 96 -6.31 -5.96 -20.69
C ARG A 96 -5.57 -7.27 -20.92
N LEU A 97 -4.36 -7.35 -20.38
CA LEU A 97 -3.45 -8.47 -20.62
C LEU A 97 -4.10 -9.80 -20.22
N GLY A 98 -4.07 -10.78 -21.13
CA GLY A 98 -4.54 -12.14 -20.90
C GLY A 98 -3.68 -12.91 -19.89
N TYR A 99 -4.11 -14.11 -19.50
CA TYR A 99 -3.38 -14.92 -18.51
C TYR A 99 -1.97 -15.31 -18.98
N GLY A 100 -1.73 -15.50 -20.28
CA GLY A 100 -0.38 -15.75 -20.80
C GLY A 100 0.60 -14.59 -20.53
N TRP A 101 0.13 -13.34 -20.62
CA TRP A 101 0.93 -12.17 -20.26
C TRP A 101 1.13 -12.03 -18.75
N ILE A 102 0.12 -12.40 -17.94
CA ILE A 102 0.26 -12.47 -16.49
C ILE A 102 1.35 -13.49 -16.11
N SER A 103 1.38 -14.66 -16.75
CA SER A 103 2.44 -15.65 -16.56
C SER A 103 3.82 -15.12 -16.97
N LEU A 104 3.92 -14.36 -18.07
CA LEU A 104 5.18 -13.75 -18.49
C LEU A 104 5.68 -12.69 -17.48
N ILE A 105 4.79 -11.82 -17.00
CA ILE A 105 5.10 -10.85 -15.95
C ILE A 105 5.59 -11.59 -14.70
N THR A 106 4.88 -12.64 -14.30
CA THR A 106 5.24 -13.47 -13.14
C THR A 106 6.63 -14.08 -13.30
N ALA A 107 6.95 -14.64 -14.47
CA ALA A 107 8.28 -15.17 -14.76
C ALA A 107 9.36 -14.08 -14.67
N GLY A 108 9.08 -12.86 -15.15
CA GLY A 108 9.98 -11.72 -15.02
C GLY A 108 10.25 -11.32 -13.56
N ILE A 109 9.21 -11.29 -12.71
CA ILE A 109 9.39 -11.00 -11.27
C ILE A 109 10.15 -12.12 -10.56
N LEU A 110 9.87 -13.38 -10.87
CA LEU A 110 10.62 -14.51 -10.30
C LEU A 110 12.09 -14.50 -10.73
N LEU A 111 12.40 -14.02 -11.94
CA LEU A 111 13.78 -13.80 -12.35
C LEU A 111 14.45 -12.71 -11.51
N ILE A 112 13.76 -11.60 -11.21
CA ILE A 112 14.28 -10.56 -10.30
C ILE A 112 14.53 -11.14 -8.91
N GLU A 113 13.57 -11.89 -8.36
CA GLU A 113 13.72 -12.56 -7.06
C GLU A 113 14.92 -13.51 -7.04
N TYR A 114 15.09 -14.30 -8.10
CA TYR A 114 16.25 -15.19 -8.27
C TYR A 114 17.56 -14.42 -8.30
N LEU A 115 17.63 -13.30 -9.02
CA LEU A 115 18.80 -12.44 -9.07
C LEU A 115 19.11 -11.84 -7.69
N PHE A 116 18.08 -11.44 -6.93
CA PHE A 116 18.25 -10.91 -5.58
C PHE A 116 18.79 -11.96 -4.61
N LEU A 117 18.35 -13.21 -4.72
CA LEU A 117 18.89 -14.34 -3.95
C LEU A 117 20.34 -14.62 -4.30
N LYS A 118 20.68 -14.64 -5.59
CA LYS A 118 22.06 -14.83 -6.05
C LYS A 118 22.99 -13.70 -5.62
N ALA A 119 22.48 -12.47 -5.54
CA ALA A 119 23.22 -11.33 -5.04
C ALA A 119 23.31 -11.28 -3.50
N GLY A 120 22.59 -12.15 -2.78
CA GLY A 120 22.57 -12.19 -1.31
C GLY A 120 21.81 -11.03 -0.67
N ILE A 121 21.00 -10.30 -1.45
CA ILE A 121 20.24 -9.12 -1.00
C ILE A 121 18.77 -9.44 -0.66
N TYR A 122 18.40 -10.71 -0.78
CA TYR A 122 17.13 -11.30 -0.38
C TYR A 122 17.39 -12.73 0.08
N GLU A 123 16.62 -13.22 1.04
CA GLU A 123 16.77 -14.56 1.61
C GLU A 123 15.41 -15.23 1.80
N HIS A 124 15.31 -16.49 1.39
CA HIS A 124 14.14 -17.31 1.70
C HIS A 124 14.31 -17.98 3.07
N HIS A 125 13.28 -17.90 3.92
CA HIS A 125 13.16 -18.80 5.05
C HIS A 125 12.32 -20.01 4.60
N TRP A 126 10.99 -19.93 4.75
CA TRP A 126 10.06 -20.97 4.31
C TRP A 126 9.30 -20.61 3.03
N TRP A 127 9.25 -19.33 2.65
CA TRP A 127 8.65 -18.90 1.39
C TRP A 127 9.52 -19.30 0.20
N ARG A 128 8.93 -19.95 -0.80
CA ARG A 128 9.65 -20.42 -1.99
C ARG A 128 9.15 -19.69 -3.24
N TYR A 129 9.94 -19.72 -4.31
CA TYR A 129 9.61 -19.08 -5.60
C TYR A 129 8.20 -19.39 -6.12
N TYR A 130 7.77 -20.65 -6.03
CA TYR A 130 6.44 -21.04 -6.52
C TYR A 130 5.30 -20.34 -5.75
N MET A 131 5.54 -19.98 -4.48
CA MET A 131 4.58 -19.26 -3.64
C MET A 131 4.46 -17.80 -4.08
N THR A 132 5.58 -17.13 -4.38
CA THR A 132 5.57 -15.79 -4.99
C THR A 132 4.85 -15.81 -6.34
N GLY A 133 5.16 -16.81 -7.18
CA GLY A 133 4.53 -16.97 -8.48
C GLY A 133 3.01 -17.15 -8.38
N LEU A 134 2.56 -18.00 -7.46
CA LEU A 134 1.14 -18.22 -7.20
C LEU A 134 0.46 -16.95 -6.67
N ALA A 135 1.08 -16.27 -5.70
CA ALA A 135 0.57 -15.02 -5.13
C ALA A 135 0.42 -13.92 -6.20
N LEU A 136 1.40 -13.77 -7.09
CA LEU A 136 1.35 -12.83 -8.22
C LEU A 136 0.19 -13.12 -9.15
N ILE A 137 0.02 -14.38 -9.58
CA ILE A 137 -1.06 -14.77 -10.49
C ILE A 137 -2.42 -14.51 -9.85
N ILE A 138 -2.60 -14.91 -8.58
CA ILE A 138 -3.85 -14.70 -7.84
C ILE A 138 -4.13 -13.20 -7.71
N ASN A 139 -3.16 -12.41 -7.23
CA ASN A 139 -3.34 -10.98 -7.02
C ASN A 139 -3.66 -10.22 -8.31
N LEU A 140 -2.90 -10.47 -9.39
CA LEU A 140 -3.13 -9.82 -10.68
C LEU A 140 -4.49 -10.23 -11.29
N THR A 141 -4.93 -11.47 -11.06
CA THR A 141 -6.26 -11.93 -11.48
C THR A 141 -7.37 -11.23 -10.71
N ILE A 142 -7.25 -11.14 -9.38
CA ILE A 142 -8.20 -10.42 -8.52
C ILE A 142 -8.30 -8.96 -8.98
N LEU A 143 -7.16 -8.27 -9.12
CA LEU A 143 -7.11 -6.86 -9.53
C LEU A 143 -7.69 -6.64 -10.93
N LYS A 144 -7.44 -7.56 -11.87
CA LYS A 144 -8.04 -7.55 -13.21
C LYS A 144 -9.56 -7.66 -13.17
N LEU A 145 -10.11 -8.52 -12.32
CA LEU A 145 -11.56 -8.69 -12.16
C LEU A 145 -12.19 -7.52 -11.37
N TRP A 146 -11.45 -6.93 -10.43
CA TRP A 146 -11.93 -5.83 -9.58
C TRP A 146 -12.01 -4.49 -10.31
N PHE A 147 -11.06 -4.22 -11.21
CA PHE A 147 -10.98 -2.96 -11.95
C PHE A 147 -12.27 -2.55 -12.68
N PRO A 148 -12.99 -3.41 -13.43
CA PRO A 148 -14.27 -3.02 -14.01
C PRO A 148 -15.36 -2.78 -12.94
N LEU A 149 -15.33 -3.47 -11.79
CA LEU A 149 -16.31 -3.32 -10.72
C LEU A 149 -16.22 -1.94 -10.06
N MET A 150 -15.01 -1.47 -9.74
CA MET A 150 -14.80 -0.15 -9.14
C MET A 150 -15.21 1.00 -10.07
N ASN A 151 -15.18 0.79 -11.39
CA ASN A 151 -15.50 1.83 -12.38
C ASN A 151 -16.97 1.83 -12.84
N LYS A 152 -17.71 0.73 -12.60
CA LYS A 152 -19.11 0.59 -12.99
C LYS A 152 -20.08 1.08 -11.92
N VAL A 153 -19.71 0.95 -10.65
CA VAL A 153 -20.62 1.13 -9.52
C VAL A 153 -20.30 2.41 -8.74
N ARG A 154 -21.23 3.37 -8.72
CA ARG A 154 -21.05 4.67 -8.03
C ARG A 154 -21.09 4.56 -6.51
N HIS A 155 -21.83 3.58 -5.97
CA HIS A 155 -22.05 3.42 -4.53
C HIS A 155 -22.13 1.93 -4.17
N GLY A 156 -21.70 1.58 -2.96
CA GLY A 156 -21.77 0.22 -2.44
C GLY A 156 -20.40 -0.37 -2.18
N LEU A 157 -20.38 -1.69 -1.95
CA LEU A 157 -19.22 -2.41 -1.43
C LEU A 157 -17.96 -2.26 -2.29
N PRO A 158 -17.99 -2.36 -3.64
CA PRO A 158 -16.78 -2.24 -4.44
C PRO A 158 -16.07 -0.89 -4.27
N ARG A 159 -16.83 0.22 -4.26
CA ARG A 159 -16.27 1.56 -4.05
C ARG A 159 -15.75 1.72 -2.63
N PHE A 160 -16.50 1.27 -1.63
CA PHE A 160 -16.07 1.35 -0.23
C PHE A 160 -14.77 0.59 -0.02
N THR A 161 -14.68 -0.67 -0.47
CA THR A 161 -13.48 -1.49 -0.35
C THR A 161 -12.29 -0.89 -1.10
N THR A 162 -12.49 -0.37 -2.32
CA THR A 162 -11.40 0.29 -3.06
C THR A 162 -10.86 1.51 -2.31
N LEU A 163 -11.74 2.39 -1.85
CA LEU A 163 -11.34 3.59 -1.11
C LEU A 163 -10.76 3.26 0.26
N TYR A 164 -11.24 2.21 0.92
CA TYR A 164 -10.71 1.72 2.19
C TYR A 164 -9.23 1.33 2.07
N PHE A 165 -8.86 0.46 1.13
CA PHE A 165 -7.46 0.07 0.96
C PHE A 165 -6.59 1.22 0.45
N ALA A 166 -7.12 2.09 -0.41
CA ALA A 166 -6.37 3.27 -0.86
C ALA A 166 -6.10 4.24 0.31
N ALA A 167 -7.11 4.48 1.16
CA ALA A 167 -6.98 5.31 2.35
C ALA A 167 -6.05 4.68 3.38
N PHE A 168 -6.08 3.35 3.52
CA PHE A 168 -5.20 2.60 4.41
C PHE A 168 -3.74 2.88 4.06
N VAL A 169 -3.36 2.84 2.78
CA VAL A 169 -2.00 3.17 2.35
C VAL A 169 -1.64 4.62 2.71
N ILE A 170 -2.54 5.58 2.45
CA ILE A 170 -2.30 7.01 2.73
C ILE A 170 -2.12 7.27 4.23
N ILE A 171 -2.98 6.70 5.07
CA ILE A 171 -2.95 6.88 6.53
C ILE A 171 -1.77 6.11 7.13
N HIS A 172 -1.50 4.90 6.66
CA HIS A 172 -0.48 4.03 7.24
C HIS A 172 0.94 4.46 6.85
N LEU A 173 1.21 4.82 5.58
CA LEU A 173 2.56 5.07 5.04
C LEU A 173 3.47 5.95 5.91
N PRO A 174 3.01 7.10 6.44
CA PRO A 174 3.92 8.00 7.16
C PRO A 174 4.51 7.34 8.42
N ALA A 175 3.80 6.40 9.01
CA ALA A 175 4.14 5.93 10.33
C ALA A 175 5.26 4.87 10.35
N PRO A 176 5.32 3.91 9.41
CA PRO A 176 6.53 3.14 9.10
C PRO A 176 7.74 4.00 8.70
N LEU A 177 7.53 5.10 7.96
CA LEU A 177 8.63 6.00 7.59
C LEU A 177 9.22 6.70 8.82
N LEU A 178 8.37 7.18 9.73
CA LEU A 178 8.80 7.75 11.01
C LEU A 178 9.42 6.70 11.95
N LEU A 179 9.01 5.43 11.84
CA LEU A 179 9.64 4.32 12.57
C LEU A 179 11.06 4.07 12.04
N LEU A 180 11.23 3.99 10.71
CA LEU A 180 12.53 3.79 10.08
C LEU A 180 13.49 4.97 10.29
N GLY A 181 12.96 6.21 10.32
CA GLY A 181 13.75 7.39 10.65
C GLY A 181 14.00 7.56 12.15
N GLY A 182 13.49 6.66 12.99
CA GLY A 182 13.68 6.67 14.43
C GLY A 182 12.93 7.79 15.16
N GLN A 183 12.00 8.50 14.53
CA GLN A 183 11.24 9.59 15.15
C GLN A 183 10.13 9.09 16.09
N GLN A 184 9.59 7.90 15.84
CA GLN A 184 8.56 7.31 16.70
C GLN A 184 8.62 5.78 16.70
N TYR A 185 8.15 5.16 17.77
CA TYR A 185 7.89 3.72 17.82
C TYR A 185 6.74 3.40 18.77
N TYR A 186 6.28 2.15 18.77
CA TYR A 186 5.14 1.72 19.57
C TYR A 186 5.54 0.65 20.60
N SER A 187 5.35 0.95 21.88
CA SER A 187 5.65 0.07 23.01
C SER A 187 4.48 -0.88 23.29
N SER A 188 4.23 -1.80 22.37
CA SER A 188 3.10 -2.73 22.45
C SER A 188 3.43 -4.10 23.05
N ALA A 189 4.72 -4.38 23.34
CA ALA A 189 5.23 -5.63 23.92
C ALA A 189 4.65 -6.92 23.27
N VAL A 190 4.27 -6.85 21.98
CA VAL A 190 3.67 -7.97 21.25
C VAL A 190 4.75 -9.01 20.92
N THR A 191 5.97 -8.54 20.67
CA THR A 191 7.14 -9.38 20.39
C THR A 191 8.37 -8.80 21.10
N ASP A 192 9.41 -9.62 21.29
CA ASP A 192 10.66 -9.18 21.92
C ASP A 192 11.41 -8.10 21.11
N ASP A 193 11.25 -8.09 19.78
CA ASP A 193 11.81 -7.05 18.92
C ASP A 193 10.90 -5.81 18.85
N MET A 194 11.46 -4.65 19.20
CA MET A 194 10.75 -3.36 19.24
C MET A 194 10.18 -2.95 17.87
N ILE A 195 10.93 -3.14 16.79
CA ILE A 195 10.53 -2.71 15.45
C ILE A 195 9.41 -3.62 14.95
N ARG A 196 9.56 -4.94 15.12
CA ARG A 196 8.51 -5.90 14.78
C ARG A 196 7.22 -5.66 15.58
N SER A 197 7.33 -5.44 16.89
CA SER A 197 6.18 -5.13 17.75
C SER A 197 5.48 -3.85 17.29
N SER A 198 6.28 -2.84 16.90
CA SER A 198 5.76 -1.59 16.35
C SER A 198 5.03 -1.82 15.03
N ILE A 199 5.60 -2.58 14.09
CA ILE A 199 4.99 -2.91 12.79
C ILE A 199 3.64 -3.63 12.98
N ILE A 200 3.57 -4.61 13.89
CA ILE A 200 2.34 -5.37 14.14
C ILE A 200 1.26 -4.48 14.74
N PHE A 201 1.61 -3.69 15.75
CA PHE A 201 0.67 -2.79 16.39
C PHE A 201 0.15 -1.73 15.42
N ILE A 202 1.06 -1.02 14.74
CA ILE A 202 0.71 0.12 13.89
C ILE A 202 -0.11 -0.29 12.67
N LEU A 203 0.17 -1.47 12.11
CA LEU A 203 -0.61 -1.98 10.98
C LEU A 203 -2.01 -2.37 11.44
N SER A 204 -2.13 -3.09 12.56
CA SER A 204 -3.42 -3.49 13.12
C SER A 204 -4.27 -2.27 13.51
N TYR A 205 -3.65 -1.30 14.18
CA TYR A 205 -4.30 -0.05 14.58
C TYR A 205 -4.80 0.74 13.37
N HIS A 206 -3.95 1.00 12.35
CA HIS A 206 -4.37 1.74 11.16
C HIS A 206 -5.38 0.97 10.29
N LEU A 207 -5.37 -0.37 10.31
CA LEU A 207 -6.35 -1.17 9.59
C LEU A 207 -7.76 -0.93 10.14
N VAL A 208 -7.89 -0.91 11.48
CA VAL A 208 -9.15 -0.63 12.17
C VAL A 208 -9.52 0.85 12.06
N GLU A 209 -8.57 1.75 12.30
CA GLU A 209 -8.80 3.19 12.23
C GLU A 209 -9.28 3.60 10.84
N THR A 210 -8.60 3.15 9.78
CA THR A 210 -9.01 3.46 8.40
C THR A 210 -10.42 2.98 8.12
N PHE A 211 -10.84 1.84 8.69
CA PHE A 211 -12.18 1.31 8.47
C PHE A 211 -13.22 2.26 9.08
N VAL A 212 -12.99 2.70 10.32
CA VAL A 212 -13.83 3.67 11.02
C VAL A 212 -13.86 5.01 10.27
N VAL A 213 -12.70 5.54 9.89
CA VAL A 213 -12.56 6.79 9.13
C VAL A 213 -13.35 6.74 7.84
N MET A 214 -13.16 5.68 7.04
CA MET A 214 -13.81 5.55 5.74
C MET A 214 -15.31 5.29 5.87
N TYR A 215 -15.74 4.56 6.90
CA TYR A 215 -17.16 4.40 7.21
C TYR A 215 -17.82 5.75 7.52
N LEU A 216 -17.19 6.58 8.35
CA LEU A 216 -17.70 7.91 8.69
C LEU A 216 -17.67 8.87 7.49
N PHE A 217 -16.61 8.83 6.68
CA PHE A 217 -16.57 9.55 5.41
C PHE A 217 -17.57 9.02 4.38
N TYR A 218 -18.12 7.83 4.53
CA TYR A 218 -19.19 7.35 3.66
C TYR A 218 -20.57 7.93 4.06
N LEU A 219 -20.73 8.42 5.29
CA LEU A 219 -21.99 9.02 5.75
C LEU A 219 -22.21 10.42 5.13
N ASP A 220 -23.45 10.74 4.79
CA ASP A 220 -23.77 11.93 3.98
C ASP A 220 -23.63 13.27 4.72
N LYS A 221 -23.85 13.30 6.04
CA LYS A 221 -23.90 14.57 6.80
C LYS A 221 -22.51 15.18 6.97
N TRP A 222 -22.40 16.51 6.84
CA TRP A 222 -21.13 17.24 6.87
C TRP A 222 -20.33 17.03 8.16
N PHE A 223 -21.00 16.91 9.31
CA PHE A 223 -20.33 16.73 10.60
C PHE A 223 -19.60 15.39 10.68
N TRP A 224 -20.09 14.34 10.00
CA TRP A 224 -19.40 13.05 9.90
C TRP A 224 -18.09 13.14 9.12
N LYS A 225 -17.85 14.23 8.38
CA LYS A 225 -16.55 14.50 7.76
C LYS A 225 -15.55 15.11 8.74
N VAL A 226 -16.01 15.70 9.85
CA VAL A 226 -15.14 16.30 10.88
C VAL A 226 -14.80 15.28 11.96
N VAL A 227 -15.75 14.40 12.32
CA VAL A 227 -15.58 13.38 13.38
C VAL A 227 -14.29 12.54 13.23
N PRO A 228 -13.90 12.04 12.03
CA PRO A 228 -12.66 11.28 11.86
C PRO A 228 -11.40 12.03 12.31
N PHE A 229 -11.32 13.33 12.03
CA PHE A 229 -10.18 14.16 12.47
C PHE A 229 -10.09 14.22 13.99
N VAL A 230 -11.23 14.38 14.66
CA VAL A 230 -11.30 14.43 16.12
C VAL A 230 -10.92 13.08 16.72
N ILE A 231 -11.50 11.98 16.22
CA ILE A 231 -11.24 10.62 16.72
C ILE A 231 -9.77 10.24 16.53
N SER A 232 -9.19 10.47 15.36
CA SER A 232 -7.77 10.18 15.09
C SER A 232 -6.85 11.01 15.97
N CYS A 233 -7.09 12.31 16.12
CA CYS A 233 -6.29 13.16 17.02
C CYS A 233 -6.37 12.70 18.48
N ILE A 234 -7.58 12.40 18.98
CA ILE A 234 -7.76 11.85 20.33
C ILE A 234 -7.05 10.52 20.47
N GLY A 235 -7.14 9.64 19.46
CA GLY A 235 -6.46 8.35 19.43
C GLY A 235 -4.94 8.50 19.58
N GLN A 236 -4.33 9.39 18.80
CA GLN A 236 -2.89 9.65 18.88
C GLN A 236 -2.48 10.26 20.24
N ILE A 237 -3.25 11.21 20.77
CA ILE A 237 -3.01 11.78 22.10
C ILE A 237 -3.13 10.70 23.17
N PHE A 238 -4.15 9.84 23.09
CA PHE A 238 -4.34 8.73 23.99
C PHE A 238 -3.15 7.76 23.97
N LEU A 239 -2.71 7.34 22.78
CA LEU A 239 -1.55 6.45 22.63
C LEU A 239 -0.28 7.08 23.21
N ALA A 240 -0.04 8.37 22.99
CA ALA A 240 1.12 9.07 23.54
C ALA A 240 1.04 9.23 25.07
N SER A 241 -0.14 9.58 25.60
CA SER A 241 -0.36 9.77 27.05
C SER A 241 -0.20 8.49 27.87
N ASN A 242 -0.45 7.32 27.26
CA ASN A 242 -0.29 6.01 27.89
C ASN A 242 1.09 5.38 27.58
N SER A 243 2.03 6.15 27.02
CA SER A 243 3.37 5.66 26.64
C SER A 243 3.34 4.48 25.65
N ILE A 244 2.25 4.32 24.90
CA ILE A 244 2.14 3.34 23.82
C ILE A 244 2.82 3.88 22.58
N LEU A 245 2.55 5.14 22.21
CA LEU A 245 3.28 5.86 21.16
C LEU A 245 4.42 6.65 21.81
N ILE A 246 5.66 6.28 21.50
CA ILE A 246 6.84 6.97 22.00
C ILE A 246 7.43 7.81 20.87
N ILE A 247 7.58 9.10 21.15
CA ILE A 247 8.11 10.10 20.22
C ILE A 247 9.49 10.53 20.71
N GLN A 248 10.47 10.58 19.81
CA GLN A 248 11.86 10.88 20.14
C GLN A 248 12.57 11.65 19.00
N ASN A 249 13.86 11.93 19.17
CA ASN A 249 14.71 12.59 18.16
C ASN A 249 14.14 13.94 17.68
N GLU A 250 13.76 14.81 18.62
CA GLU A 250 13.19 16.15 18.38
C GLU A 250 11.85 16.17 17.60
N TRP A 251 11.31 15.00 17.24
CA TRP A 251 9.96 14.90 16.71
C TRP A 251 8.95 15.28 17.80
N LYS A 252 7.86 15.93 17.41
CA LYS A 252 6.84 16.40 18.36
C LYS A 252 5.50 15.79 18.01
N LEU A 253 4.68 15.54 19.04
CA LEU A 253 3.30 15.05 18.85
C LEU A 253 2.51 15.95 17.90
N THR A 254 2.75 17.26 17.93
CA THR A 254 2.13 18.23 17.03
C THR A 254 2.42 17.93 15.55
N TYR A 255 3.61 17.44 15.21
CA TYR A 255 3.95 17.07 13.83
C TYR A 255 3.24 15.79 13.41
N THR A 256 3.14 14.80 14.29
CA THR A 256 2.34 13.59 14.05
C THR A 256 0.86 13.94 13.84
N LEU A 257 0.28 14.80 14.68
CA LEU A 257 -1.11 15.25 14.53
C LEU A 257 -1.33 16.00 13.21
N LEU A 258 -0.41 16.89 12.84
CA LEU A 258 -0.50 17.62 11.56
C LEU A 258 -0.45 16.66 10.37
N LEU A 259 0.44 15.68 10.41
CA LEU A 259 0.58 14.67 9.36
C LEU A 259 -0.72 13.85 9.20
N TYR A 260 -1.36 13.50 10.31
CA TYR A 260 -2.68 12.86 10.32
C TYR A 260 -3.77 13.74 9.71
N VAL A 261 -3.81 15.03 10.05
CA VAL A 261 -4.77 15.97 9.44
C VAL A 261 -4.56 16.04 7.93
N ILE A 262 -3.31 16.04 7.46
CA ILE A 262 -2.99 16.02 6.03
C ILE A 262 -3.47 14.72 5.37
N THR A 263 -3.14 13.54 5.93
CA THR A 263 -3.55 12.25 5.35
C THR A 263 -5.06 12.08 5.33
N LEU A 264 -5.77 12.47 6.39
CA LEU A 264 -7.23 12.45 6.45
C LEU A 264 -7.87 13.43 5.46
N THR A 265 -7.27 14.61 5.27
CA THR A 265 -7.72 15.56 4.25
C THR A 265 -7.60 14.96 2.85
N ILE A 266 -6.48 14.30 2.55
CA ILE A 266 -6.28 13.59 1.28
C ILE A 266 -7.35 12.50 1.11
N CYS A 267 -7.64 11.71 2.15
CA CYS A 267 -8.67 10.66 2.11
C CYS A 267 -10.08 11.24 1.87
N LEU A 268 -10.43 12.35 2.52
CA LEU A 268 -11.70 13.04 2.31
C LEU A 268 -11.83 13.59 0.89
N LEU A 269 -10.76 14.20 0.36
CA LEU A 269 -10.71 14.67 -1.02
C LEU A 269 -10.82 13.49 -2.00
N MET A 270 -10.14 12.39 -1.70
CA MET A 270 -10.21 11.17 -2.50
C MET A 270 -11.66 10.65 -2.55
N GLU A 271 -12.33 10.49 -1.42
CA GLU A 271 -13.73 10.06 -1.35
C GLU A 271 -14.63 10.94 -2.23
N LYS A 272 -14.49 12.27 -2.12
CA LYS A 272 -15.36 13.25 -2.79
C LYS A 272 -15.12 13.38 -4.30
N TYR A 273 -13.86 13.28 -4.75
CA TYR A 273 -13.47 13.65 -6.12
C TYR A 273 -13.13 12.48 -7.03
N THR A 274 -12.99 11.26 -6.51
CA THR A 274 -12.56 10.08 -7.30
C THR A 274 -13.67 9.06 -7.54
N LEU A 275 -13.40 8.11 -8.45
CA LEU A 275 -14.28 7.00 -8.81
C LEU A 275 -15.66 7.46 -9.26
N ARG A 276 -15.69 8.53 -10.06
CA ARG A 276 -16.92 9.01 -10.68
C ARG A 276 -17.35 8.00 -11.76
N PRO A 277 -18.64 7.65 -11.84
CA PRO A 277 -19.10 6.64 -12.79
C PRO A 277 -18.80 7.07 -14.21
N LEU A 278 -18.21 6.15 -14.98
CA LEU A 278 -17.91 6.38 -16.39
C LEU A 278 -19.19 6.63 -17.18
N THR A 279 -19.14 7.56 -18.14
CA THR A 279 -20.23 7.75 -19.09
C THR A 279 -20.37 6.51 -20.00
N LYS A 280 -21.58 6.23 -20.49
CA LYS A 280 -21.86 5.06 -21.36
C LYS A 280 -20.94 4.98 -22.59
N SER A 281 -20.50 6.12 -23.15
CA SER A 281 -19.59 6.16 -24.31
C SER A 281 -18.17 5.71 -23.95
N THR A 282 -17.66 6.10 -22.79
CA THR A 282 -16.34 5.67 -22.30
C THR A 282 -16.35 4.19 -21.91
N PHE A 283 -17.45 3.70 -21.32
CA PHE A 283 -17.59 2.27 -21.01
C PHE A 283 -17.63 1.41 -22.29
N ARG A 284 -18.26 1.88 -23.37
CA ARG A 284 -18.25 1.17 -24.66
C ARG A 284 -16.84 1.07 -25.24
N LYS A 285 -16.09 2.18 -25.25
CA LYS A 285 -14.66 2.18 -25.65
C LYS A 285 -13.83 1.24 -24.79
N PHE A 286 -14.17 1.12 -23.51
CA PHE A 286 -13.61 0.08 -22.65
C PHE A 286 -14.03 -1.29 -23.20
N SER A 287 -15.31 -1.67 -23.23
CA SER A 287 -15.74 -3.01 -23.65
C SER A 287 -15.32 -3.45 -25.06
N SER A 288 -15.08 -2.53 -25.99
CA SER A 288 -14.79 -2.83 -27.40
C SER A 288 -13.30 -2.86 -27.79
N SER A 289 -12.37 -2.59 -26.86
CA SER A 289 -10.90 -2.63 -27.10
C SER A 289 -10.25 -3.83 -26.41
#